data_AF-A0A438EHB1-F1
#
_entry.id   AF-A0A438EHB1-F1
#
_cell.length_a   1.000
_cell.length_b   1.000
_cell.length_c   1.000
_cell.angle_alpha   90.00
_cell.angle_beta   90.00
_cell.angle_gamma   90.00
#
_symmetry.space_group_name_H-M   'P 1'
#
loop_
_entity.id
_entity.type
_entity.pdbx_description
1 polymer ?
#
loop_
_entity_poly.entity_id
_entity_poly.type
_entity_poly.pdbx_seq_one_letter_code
_entity_poly.pdbx_strand_id
1 'polypeptide(L)'
;MQAEHCRGWGGGVLPSGERCSTSDSSVLGTLTAIRDWFRDYKIPDGKPANKFGLGNKAANKDYALKVINETNESWAKLVKRSIPAGELSLV
;
A
#
# COMPACT_ATOMS: atom_id res chain seq x y z
N MET A 1 -8.21 -25.33 -8.12
CA MET A 1 -7.60 -25.23 -9.47
C MET A 1 -8.57 -24.60 -10.48
N GLN A 2 -9.34 -23.57 -10.09
CA GLN A 2 -10.34 -22.91 -10.96
C GLN A 2 -10.18 -21.38 -11.06
N ALA A 3 -9.15 -20.80 -10.44
CA ALA A 3 -8.89 -19.36 -10.47
C ALA A 3 -8.20 -18.88 -11.77
N GLU A 4 -7.81 -19.79 -12.68
CA GLU A 4 -7.09 -19.42 -13.91
C GLU A 4 -8.01 -19.14 -15.11
N HIS A 5 -9.32 -19.41 -14.99
CA HIS A 5 -10.23 -19.33 -16.14
C HIS A 5 -10.86 -17.95 -16.39
N CYS A 6 -10.57 -16.94 -15.54
CA CYS A 6 -11.17 -15.60 -15.67
C CYS A 6 -10.23 -14.53 -16.25
N ARG A 7 -9.07 -14.90 -16.82
CA ARG A 7 -8.09 -13.91 -17.36
C ARG A 7 -8.31 -13.49 -18.82
N GLY A 8 -9.48 -13.76 -19.42
CA GLY A 8 -9.61 -13.65 -20.88
C GLY A 8 -10.74 -12.78 -21.44
N TRP A 9 -11.81 -12.47 -20.70
CA TRP A 9 -13.01 -11.90 -21.32
C TRP A 9 -13.41 -10.62 -20.59
N GLY A 10 -13.27 -9.49 -21.27
CA GLY A 10 -13.88 -8.24 -20.87
C GLY A 10 -15.40 -8.44 -20.80
N GLY A 11 -15.95 -8.37 -19.58
CA GLY A 11 -17.38 -8.31 -19.31
C GLY A 11 -18.23 -9.40 -19.99
N GLY A 12 -18.22 -10.63 -19.47
CA GLY A 12 -19.14 -11.69 -19.91
C GLY A 12 -19.48 -12.66 -18.79
N VAL A 13 -20.75 -13.05 -18.70
CA VAL A 13 -21.34 -13.98 -17.72
C VAL A 13 -20.73 -15.39 -17.87
N LEU A 14 -20.57 -16.11 -16.75
CA LEU A 14 -20.05 -17.49 -16.76
C LEU A 14 -21.05 -18.47 -17.40
N PRO A 15 -20.60 -19.66 -17.89
CA PRO A 15 -21.48 -20.69 -18.44
C PRO A 15 -22.56 -21.19 -17.46
N SER A 16 -22.37 -20.97 -16.15
CA SER A 16 -23.33 -21.26 -15.08
C SER A 16 -24.45 -20.23 -14.95
N GLY A 17 -24.45 -19.16 -15.75
CA GLY A 17 -25.44 -18.06 -15.67
C GLY A 17 -25.17 -17.08 -14.52
N GLU A 18 -24.13 -17.32 -13.71
CA GLU A 18 -23.76 -16.43 -12.61
C GLU A 18 -22.94 -15.25 -13.14
N ARG A 19 -23.39 -14.04 -12.82
CA ARG A 19 -22.60 -12.84 -13.04
C ARG A 19 -21.43 -12.87 -12.06
N CYS A 20 -20.21 -12.82 -12.58
CA CYS A 20 -19.03 -12.61 -11.76
C CYS A 20 -19.23 -11.28 -11.01
N SER A 21 -19.39 -11.33 -9.69
CA SER A 21 -19.51 -10.14 -8.85
C SER A 21 -18.15 -9.45 -8.81
N THR A 22 -17.85 -8.62 -9.81
CA THR A 22 -16.57 -7.92 -10.01
C THR A 22 -16.30 -6.82 -8.97
N SER A 23 -17.04 -6.77 -7.86
CA SER A 23 -17.08 -5.62 -6.96
C SER A 23 -15.99 -5.64 -5.88
N ASP A 24 -15.44 -6.80 -5.51
CA ASP A 24 -14.51 -6.90 -4.35
C ASP A 24 -13.07 -7.33 -4.70
N SER A 25 -12.81 -7.79 -5.93
CA SER A 25 -11.48 -8.32 -6.29
C SER A 25 -10.45 -7.26 -6.71
N SER A 26 -10.88 -6.07 -7.16
CA SER A 26 -9.95 -5.06 -7.69
C SER A 26 -9.13 -4.36 -6.61
N VAL A 27 -9.75 -3.99 -5.48
CA VAL A 27 -9.09 -3.28 -4.38
C VAL A 27 -8.12 -4.19 -3.63
N LEU A 28 -8.53 -5.43 -3.33
CA LEU A 28 -7.67 -6.43 -2.68
C LEU A 28 -6.47 -6.81 -3.55
N GLY A 29 -6.68 -6.95 -4.87
CA GLY A 29 -5.60 -7.20 -5.82
C GLY A 29 -4.61 -6.03 -5.89
N THR A 30 -5.11 -4.80 -5.88
CA THR A 30 -4.28 -3.58 -5.90
C THR A 30 -3.40 -3.47 -4.65
N LEU A 31 -3.97 -3.68 -3.46
CA LEU A 31 -3.21 -3.63 -2.20
C LEU A 31 -2.11 -4.69 -2.15
N THR A 32 -2.39 -5.88 -2.67
CA THR A 32 -1.40 -6.97 -2.74
C THR A 32 -0.26 -6.62 -3.70
N ALA A 33 -0.58 -6.10 -4.88
CA ALA A 33 0.42 -5.68 -5.87
C ALA A 33 1.34 -4.56 -5.35
N ILE A 34 0.77 -3.54 -4.69
CA ILE A 34 1.54 -2.45 -4.08
C ILE A 34 2.48 -2.99 -3.00
N ARG A 35 1.99 -3.87 -2.12
CA ARG A 35 2.80 -4.48 -1.06
C ARG A 35 3.97 -5.29 -1.64
N ASP A 36 3.70 -6.12 -2.64
CA ASP A 36 4.73 -6.98 -3.25
C ASP A 36 5.78 -6.15 -3.99
N TRP A 37 5.38 -5.06 -4.65
CA TRP A 37 6.33 -4.12 -5.24
C TRP A 37 7.25 -3.51 -4.17
N PHE A 38 6.69 -2.98 -3.07
CA PHE A 38 7.49 -2.41 -1.98
C PHE A 38 8.36 -3.45 -1.26
N ARG A 39 7.97 -4.73 -1.27
CA ARG A 39 8.78 -5.82 -0.72
C ARG A 39 10.05 -6.02 -1.56
N ASP A 40 9.91 -6.08 -2.88
CA ASP A 40 10.94 -6.62 -3.77
C ASP A 40 11.75 -5.55 -4.52
N TYR A 41 11.33 -4.28 -4.55
CA TYR A 41 11.93 -3.27 -5.43
C TYR A 41 13.43 -3.02 -5.23
N LYS A 42 13.99 -3.37 -4.06
CA LYS A 42 15.42 -3.22 -3.77
C LYS A 42 16.25 -4.48 -4.08
N ILE A 43 15.61 -5.61 -4.40
CA ILE A 43 16.28 -6.87 -4.71
C ILE A 43 17.18 -6.74 -5.96
N PRO A 44 16.75 -6.04 -7.04
CA PRO A 44 17.64 -5.80 -8.18
C PRO A 44 18.92 -5.05 -7.82
N ASP A 45 18.90 -4.20 -6.79
CA ASP A 45 20.08 -3.50 -6.27
C ASP A 45 20.97 -4.38 -5.36
N GLY A 46 20.68 -5.69 -5.24
CA GLY A 46 21.37 -6.62 -4.35
C GLY A 46 21.01 -6.48 -2.86
N LYS A 47 19.96 -5.73 -2.52
CA LYS A 47 19.50 -5.54 -1.14
C LYS A 47 18.43 -6.58 -0.78
N PRO A 48 18.29 -6.95 0.51
CA PRO A 48 17.24 -7.87 0.92
C PRO A 48 15.85 -7.27 0.74
N ALA A 49 14.85 -8.15 0.67
CA ALA A 49 13.44 -7.77 0.66
C ALA A 49 13.08 -6.90 1.89
N ASN A 50 12.27 -5.86 1.68
CA ASN A 50 11.79 -5.03 2.77
C ASN A 50 10.80 -5.80 3.66
N LYS A 51 10.81 -5.49 4.96
CA LYS A 51 9.84 -6.00 5.94
C LYS A 51 8.85 -4.90 6.31
N PHE A 52 7.60 -5.26 6.57
CA PHE A 52 6.58 -4.32 7.00
C PHE A 52 6.22 -4.51 8.47
N GLY A 53 5.83 -3.43 9.13
CA GLY A 53 5.19 -3.46 10.45
C GLY A 53 3.72 -3.90 10.36
N LEU A 54 2.98 -3.74 11.46
CA LEU A 54 1.52 -3.95 11.52
C LEU A 54 1.05 -5.32 11.00
N GLY A 55 1.88 -6.35 11.16
CA GLY A 55 1.56 -7.71 10.71
C GLY A 55 1.42 -7.85 9.19
N ASN A 56 2.11 -7.01 8.41
CA ASN A 56 2.03 -6.98 6.93
C ASN A 56 0.62 -6.69 6.37
N LYS A 57 -0.21 -5.97 7.13
CA LYS A 57 -1.57 -5.58 6.73
C LYS A 57 -1.68 -4.06 6.60
N ALA A 58 -2.51 -3.62 5.65
CA ALA A 58 -2.88 -2.22 5.55
C ALA A 58 -3.66 -1.80 6.81
N ALA A 59 -3.28 -0.67 7.39
CA ALA A 59 -4.00 -0.09 8.52
C ALA A 59 -5.33 0.53 8.06
N ASN A 60 -6.25 0.71 9.00
CA ASN A 60 -7.49 1.42 8.72
C ASN A 60 -7.27 2.93 8.57
N LYS A 61 -8.32 3.63 8.13
CA LYS A 61 -8.31 5.08 7.91
C LYS A 61 -7.91 5.86 9.16
N ASP A 62 -8.44 5.50 10.33
CA ASP A 62 -8.22 6.25 11.57
C ASP A 62 -6.76 6.18 12.02
N TYR A 63 -6.15 4.99 11.91
CA TYR A 63 -4.73 4.82 12.18
C TYR A 63 -3.88 5.64 11.19
N ALA A 64 -4.22 5.61 9.91
CA ALA A 64 -3.51 6.40 8.90
C ALA A 64 -3.59 7.91 9.18
N LEU A 65 -4.78 8.42 9.52
CA LEU A 65 -4.98 9.82 9.88
C LEU A 65 -4.20 10.21 11.14
N LYS A 66 -4.12 9.33 12.13
CA LYS A 66 -3.30 9.56 13.32
C LYS A 66 -1.83 9.75 12.95
N VAL A 67 -1.25 8.86 12.14
CA VAL A 67 0.16 8.96 11.71
C VAL A 67 0.40 10.22 10.88
N ILE A 68 -0.54 10.60 10.01
CA ILE A 68 -0.48 11.85 9.23
C ILE A 68 -0.42 13.06 10.17
N ASN A 69 -1.28 13.10 11.19
CA ASN A 69 -1.30 14.21 12.14
C ASN A 69 0.00 14.29 12.96
N GLU A 70 0.49 13.15 13.49
CA GLU A 70 1.74 13.09 14.26
C GLU A 70 2.96 13.54 13.44
N THR A 71 3.03 13.14 12.17
CA THR A 71 4.12 13.54 11.27
C THR A 71 4.02 15.01 10.87
N ASN A 72 2.80 15.53 10.65
CA ASN A 72 2.58 16.96 10.41
C ASN A 72 2.95 17.82 11.63
N GLU A 73 2.64 17.39 12.85
CA GLU A 73 3.06 18.09 14.07
C GLU A 73 4.58 18.09 14.22
N SER A 74 5.23 16.98 13.91
CA SER A 74 6.69 16.86 13.93
C SER A 74 7.33 17.80 12.90
N TRP A 75 6.78 17.86 11.68
CA TRP A 75 7.20 18.80 10.65
C TRP A 75 6.96 20.26 11.07
N ALA A 76 5.81 20.58 11.66
CA ALA A 76 5.49 21.93 12.11
C ALA A 76 6.48 22.43 13.18
N LYS A 77 6.89 21.55 14.11
CA LYS A 77 7.92 21.85 15.11
C LYS A 77 9.28 22.08 14.45
N LEU A 78 9.62 21.28 13.44
CA LEU A 78 10.87 21.40 12.68
C LEU A 78 10.96 22.75 11.95
N VAL A 79 9.96 23.12 11.16
CA VAL A 79 9.98 24.36 10.36
C VAL A 79 9.89 25.63 11.22
N LYS A 80 9.22 25.55 12.38
CA LYS A 80 9.20 26.63 13.39
C LYS A 80 10.50 26.73 14.19
N ARG A 81 11.49 25.86 13.91
CA ARG A 81 12.77 25.78 14.65
C ARG A 81 12.58 25.55 16.15
N SER A 82 11.47 24.93 16.54
CA SER A 82 11.18 24.57 17.94
C SER A 82 11.88 23.28 18.37
N ILE A 83 12.42 22.53 17.41
CA ILE A 83 13.29 21.36 17.61
C ILE A 83 14.53 21.50 16.72
N PRO A 84 15.68 20.89 17.09
CA PRO A 84 16.87 20.91 16.25
C PRO A 84 16.63 20.20 14.92
N ALA A 85 17.16 20.77 13.83
CA ALA A 85 16.96 20.25 12.47
C ALA A 85 17.83 19.02 12.14
N GLY A 86 18.84 18.73 12.95
CA GLY A 86 19.85 17.73 12.61
C GLY A 86 20.55 18.10 11.31
N GLU A 87 20.61 17.15 10.37
CA GLU A 87 21.24 17.31 9.05
C GLU A 87 20.31 17.93 8.00
N LEU A 88 19.08 18.31 8.37
CA LEU A 88 18.08 18.83 7.43
C LEU A 88 18.33 20.31 7.08
N SER A 89 18.35 20.63 5.79
CA SER A 89 18.35 22.02 5.31
C SER A 89 16.95 22.64 5.44
N LEU A 90 16.85 23.74 6.20
CA LEU A 90 15.61 24.53 6.37
C LEU A 90 15.66 25.88 5.64
N VAL A 91 16.52 25.94 4.62
CA VAL A 91 16.88 27.14 3.86
C VAL A 91 16.26 27.08 2.47
#